data_AF-A0A966Q5D1-F1
#
_entry.id   AF-A0A966Q5D1-F1
#
_cell.length_a   1.000
_cell.length_b   1.000
_cell.length_c   1.000
_cell.angle_alpha   90.00
_cell.angle_beta   90.00
_cell.angle_gamma   90.00
#
_symmetry.space_group_name_H-M   'P 1'
#
loop_
_entity.id
_entity.type
_entity.pdbx_description
1 polymer ?
#
loop_
_entity_poly.entity_id
_entity_poly.type
_entity_poly.pdbx_seq_one_letter_code
_entity_poly.pdbx_strand_id
1 'polypeptide(L)' 'MTKNKLTKVEVNVETGQTTEREFTAEEYAIWDADLEAEENRITQVQAKAQAKAELLERLGITADEAKLLLA' A
#
# COMPACT_ATOMS: atom_id res chain seq x y z
N MET A 1 3.41 -25.38 -6.87
CA MET A 1 2.35 -24.43 -6.47
C MET A 1 1.94 -23.68 -7.73
N THR A 2 0.73 -23.93 -8.22
CA THR A 2 0.18 -23.22 -9.37
C THR A 2 0.01 -21.76 -8.96
N LYS A 3 0.82 -20.83 -9.51
CA LYS A 3 0.59 -19.40 -9.34
C LYS A 3 -0.83 -19.13 -9.84
N ASN A 4 -1.74 -18.71 -8.97
CA ASN A 4 -3.05 -18.23 -9.40
C ASN A 4 -2.77 -17.07 -10.34
N LYS A 5 -3.18 -17.22 -11.60
CA LYS A 5 -3.00 -16.16 -12.59
C LYS A 5 -3.94 -15.02 -12.23
N LEU A 6 -3.43 -13.79 -12.25
CA LEU A 6 -4.28 -12.61 -12.08
C LEU A 6 -5.19 -12.49 -13.30
N THR A 7 -6.49 -12.33 -13.03
CA THR A 7 -7.52 -12.06 -14.02
C THR A 7 -8.15 -10.71 -13.76
N LYS A 8 -8.51 -10.00 -14.83
CA LYS A 8 -9.27 -8.76 -14.76
C LYS A 8 -10.59 -8.93 -15.47
N VAL A 9 -11.57 -8.19 -14.97
CA VAL A 9 -12.92 -8.13 -15.52
C VAL A 9 -13.01 -6.86 -16.35
N GLU A 10 -13.24 -7.01 -17.65
CA GLU A 10 -13.53 -5.93 -18.58
C GLU A 10 -15.04 -5.87 -18.81
N VAL A 11 -15.63 -4.69 -18.62
CA VAL A 11 -17.07 -4.46 -18.82
C VAL A 11 -17.24 -3.52 -20.01
N ASN A 12 -17.92 -4.00 -21.04
CA ASN A 12 -18.33 -3.17 -22.17
C ASN A 12 -19.52 -2.30 -21.74
N VAL A 13 -19.32 -0.99 -21.68
CA VAL A 13 -20.31 -0.02 -21.19
C VAL A 13 -21.51 0.18 -22.12
N GLU A 14 -21.41 -0.19 -23.40
CA GLU A 14 -22.48 -0.04 -24.38
C GLU A 14 -23.39 -1.27 -24.44
N THR A 15 -22.83 -2.46 -24.24
CA THR A 15 -23.56 -3.75 -24.35
C THR A 15 -23.82 -4.42 -23.00
N GLY A 16 -23.18 -3.95 -21.93
CA GLY A 16 -23.20 -4.57 -20.61
C GLY A 16 -22.49 -5.92 -20.54
N GLN A 17 -21.82 -6.35 -21.61
CA GLN A 17 -21.08 -7.62 -21.61
C GLN A 17 -19.86 -7.51 -20.72
N THR A 18 -19.66 -8.54 -19.91
CA THR A 18 -18.53 -8.66 -19.00
C THR A 18 -17.66 -9.81 -19.47
N THR A 19 -16.37 -9.54 -19.69
CA THR A 19 -15.38 -10.53 -20.07
C THR A 19 -14.28 -10.60 -19.04
N GLU A 20 -13.95 -11.80 -18.59
CA GLU A 20 -12.81 -12.03 -17.73
C GLU A 20 -11.62 -12.48 -18.58
N ARG A 21 -10.47 -11.83 -18.42
CA ARG A 21 -9.22 -12.22 -19.09
C ARG A 21 -8.04 -12.22 -18.14
N GLU A 22 -7.04 -13.03 -18.47
CA GLU A 22 -5.75 -13.00 -17.78
C GLU A 22 -5.04 -11.66 -18.02
N PHE A 23 -4.24 -11.23 -17.04
CA PHE A 23 -3.38 -10.05 -17.17
C PHE A 23 -2.36 -10.24 -18.31
N THR A 24 -2.03 -9.15 -19.01
CA THR A 24 -0.91 -9.12 -19.96
C THR A 24 0.42 -9.00 -19.22
N ALA A 25 1.54 -9.23 -19.91
CA ALA A 25 2.87 -9.14 -19.32
C ALA A 25 3.16 -7.74 -18.74
N GLU A 26 2.67 -6.70 -19.40
CA GLU A 26 2.80 -5.30 -18.95
C GLU A 26 1.97 -5.06 -17.69
N GLU A 27 0.75 -5.60 -17.62
CA GLU A 27 -0.11 -5.49 -16.44
C GLU A 27 0.49 -6.23 -15.23
N TYR A 28 1.15 -7.38 -15.45
CA TYR A 28 1.94 -8.05 -14.40
C TYR A 28 3.11 -7.18 -13.92
N ALA A 29 3.85 -6.54 -14.83
CA ALA A 29 4.97 -5.68 -14.45
C ALA A 29 4.53 -4.47 -13.63
N ILE A 30 3.39 -3.87 -13.98
CA ILE A 30 2.78 -2.77 -13.20
C ILE A 30 2.35 -3.29 -11.83
N TRP A 31 1.66 -4.43 -11.79
CA TRP A 31 1.22 -5.04 -10.53
C TRP A 31 2.38 -5.31 -9.57
N ASP A 32 3.48 -5.88 -10.08
CA ASP A 32 4.66 -6.17 -9.26
C ASP A 32 5.32 -4.87 -8.76
N ALA A 33 5.38 -3.82 -9.59
CA ALA A 33 5.90 -2.52 -9.19
C ALA A 33 5.02 -1.83 -8.12
N ASP A 34 3.69 -1.93 -8.25
CA ASP A 34 2.74 -1.40 -7.26
C ASP A 34 2.86 -2.16 -5.93
N LEU A 35 3.07 -3.47 -5.97
CA LEU A 35 3.31 -4.28 -4.77
C LEU A 35 4.59 -3.84 -4.05
N GLU A 36 5.69 -3.67 -4.77
CA GLU A 36 6.95 -3.19 -4.21
C GLU A 36 6.81 -1.76 -3.63
N ALA A 37 6.10 -0.88 -4.34
CA ALA A 37 5.84 0.48 -3.87
C ALA A 37 5.01 0.49 -2.56
N GLU A 38 4.00 -0.38 -2.46
CA GLU A 38 3.18 -0.50 -1.26
C GLU A 38 3.95 -1.09 -0.08
N GLU A 39 4.76 -2.13 -0.31
CA GLU A 39 5.65 -2.69 0.72
C GLU A 39 6.59 -1.61 1.26
N ASN A 40 7.24 -0.85 0.38
CA ASN A 40 8.10 0.27 0.76
C ASN A 40 7.34 1.34 1.55
N ARG A 41 6.10 1.66 1.16
CA ARG A 41 5.24 2.62 1.88
C ARG A 41 4.93 2.13 3.30
N ILE A 42 4.57 0.86 3.45
CA ILE A 42 4.30 0.25 4.76
C ILE A 42 5.55 0.32 5.64
N THR A 43 6.71 -0.10 5.12
CA THR A 43 7.98 -0.03 5.85
C THR A 43 8.33 1.40 6.27
N GLN A 44 8.15 2.40 5.39
CA GLN A 44 8.40 3.80 5.75
C GLN A 44 7.45 4.33 6.83
N VAL A 45 6.16 3.97 6.77
CA VAL A 45 5.18 4.37 7.78
C VAL A 45 5.54 3.76 9.14
N GLN A 46 5.90 2.47 9.16
CA GLN A 46 6.32 1.78 10.39
C GLN A 46 7.60 2.38 10.96
N ALA A 47 8.62 2.62 10.12
CA ALA A 47 9.88 3.24 10.55
C ALA A 47 9.66 4.65 11.12
N LYS A 48 8.80 5.46 10.49
CA LYS A 48 8.43 6.80 11.00
C LYS A 48 7.67 6.71 12.32
N ALA A 49 6.74 5.76 12.45
CA ALA A 49 6.00 5.55 13.70
C ALA A 49 6.92 5.14 14.84
N GLN A 50 7.86 4.22 14.57
CA GLN A 50 8.86 3.78 15.54
C GLN A 50 9.81 4.93 15.93
N ALA A 51 10.39 5.65 14.95
CA ALA A 51 11.26 6.78 15.23
C ALA A 51 10.56 7.87 16.05
N LYS A 52 9.27 8.10 15.79
CA LYS A 52 8.45 9.02 16.59
C LYS A 52 8.27 8.51 18.02
N ALA A 53 7.96 7.23 18.20
CA ALA A 53 7.80 6.63 19.54
C ALA A 53 9.10 6.72 20.35
N GLU A 54 10.24 6.36 19.76
CA GLU A 54 11.56 6.44 20.38
C GLU A 54 11.94 7.89 20.75
N LEU A 55 11.61 8.86 19.89
CA LEU A 55 11.83 10.28 20.19
C LEU A 55 10.99 10.75 21.39
N LEU A 56 9.71 10.38 21.44
CA LEU A 56 8.82 10.74 22.55
C LEU A 56 9.31 10.17 23.86
N GLU A 57 9.76 8.90 23.85
CA GLU A 57 10.37 8.25 25.02
C GLU A 57 11.62 8.99 25.50
N ARG A 58 12.52 9.36 24.58
CA ARG A 58 13.74 10.14 24.91
C ARG A 58 13.43 11.53 25.48
N LEU A 59 12.35 12.15 25.01
CA LEU A 59 11.88 13.44 25.50
C LEU A 59 11.10 13.32 26.82
N GLY A 60 10.74 12.09 27.23
CA GLY A 60 9.97 11.83 28.44
C GLY A 60 8.55 12.39 28.39
N ILE A 61 7.99 12.51 27.18
CA ILE A 61 6.64 13.04 26.95
C ILE A 61 5.75 12.00 26.28
N THR A 62 4.47 12.08 26.54
CA THR A 62 3.45 11.26 25.90
C THR A 62 3.10 11.77 24.50
N ALA A 63 2.43 10.92 23.71
CA ALA A 63 1.95 11.30 22.39
C ALA A 63 0.95 12.48 22.43
N ASP A 64 0.17 12.60 23.50
CA ASP A 64 -0.81 13.68 23.66
C ASP A 64 -0.14 15.00 24.07
N GLU A 65 0.88 14.95 24.94
CA GLU A 65 1.71 16.12 25.26
C GLU A 65 2.47 16.63 24.02
N ALA A 66 2.99 15.72 23.18
CA ALA A 66 3.63 16.12 21.94
C ALA A 66 2.67 16.78 20.94
N LYS A 67 1.40 16.35 20.87
CA LYS A 67 0.40 17.03 20.03
C LYS A 67 0.15 18.46 20.51
N LEU A 68 0.12 18.69 21.83
CA LEU A 68 -0.10 20.00 22.42
C LEU A 68 1.06 20.98 22.14
N LEU A 69 2.30 20.47 22.08
CA LEU A 69 3.50 21.27 21.79
C LEU A 69 3.69 21.61 20.31
N LEU A 70 3.05 20.85 19.41
CA LEU A 70 3.14 21.03 17.96
C LEU A 70 1.94 21.79 17.36
N ALA A 71 1.05 22.29 18.22
CA ALA A 71 -0.15 23.05 17.85
C ALA A 71 0.15 24.54 17.64
#